data_AF-A0A8B7VEM5-F1
#
_entry.id   AF-A0A8B7VEM5-F1
#
_cell.length_a   1.000
_cell.length_b   1.000
_cell.length_c   1.000
_cell.angle_alpha   90.00
_cell.angle_beta   90.00
_cell.angle_gamma   90.00
#
_symmetry.space_group_name_H-M   'P 1'
#
loop_
_entity.id
_entity.type
_entity.pdbx_description
1 polymer ?
#
loop_
_entity_poly.entity_id
_entity_poly.type
_entity_poly.pdbx_seq_one_letter_code
_entity_poly.pdbx_strand_id
1 'polypeptide(L)'
;MADPQLFCVAEERSGHCAVVDGNFLYVWGGYVSIEDNEVYLPNDEIWTYDIDSGLWRMHLMEGELPTSMSGSCGACINGKLYVFGGYDDKGYSNRLYFVNLRTRDGTYVWEKISNFEGRPPTPRDKLSCWVYKDRLIYFGGYGCRRHNELQDCFDVHDASWVRK
;
A
#
# COMPACT_ATOMS: atom_id res chain seq x y z
N MET A 1 12.49 16.95 29.89
CA MET A 1 12.73 15.94 28.84
C MET A 1 11.38 15.28 28.58
N ALA A 2 10.79 15.52 27.41
CA ALA A 2 9.49 14.97 27.05
C ALA A 2 9.67 13.52 26.55
N ASP A 3 8.75 12.65 26.96
CA ASP A 3 8.71 11.21 26.64
C ASP A 3 8.52 10.97 25.12
N PRO A 4 9.29 10.11 24.43
CA PRO A 4 9.31 10.04 22.96
C PRO A 4 8.19 9.21 22.32
N GLN A 5 7.19 8.74 23.07
CA GLN A 5 6.06 7.98 22.52
C GLN A 5 4.75 8.76 22.64
N LEU A 6 4.60 9.78 21.80
CA LEU A 6 3.31 10.45 21.60
C LEU A 6 2.33 9.46 20.98
N PHE A 7 1.43 8.94 21.80
CA PHE A 7 0.21 8.30 21.33
C PHE A 7 -0.60 9.37 20.60
N CYS A 8 -0.80 9.17 19.30
CA CYS A 8 -1.48 10.13 18.43
C CYS A 8 -2.91 9.64 18.14
N VAL A 9 -3.80 10.56 17.75
CA VAL A 9 -5.06 10.18 17.11
C VAL A 9 -4.76 10.08 15.62
N ALA A 10 -5.06 8.94 15.00
CA ALA A 10 -4.92 8.79 13.56
C ALA A 10 -5.88 9.75 12.85
N GLU A 11 -5.34 10.53 11.90
CA GLU A 11 -6.14 11.45 11.11
C GLU A 11 -7.14 10.69 10.23
N GLU A 12 -8.29 11.33 10.02
CA GLU A 12 -9.31 10.89 9.06
C GLU A 12 -8.72 10.69 7.67
N ARG A 13 -9.13 9.62 6.99
CA ARG A 13 -8.61 9.31 5.66
C ARG A 13 -9.51 8.39 4.87
N SER A 14 -9.63 8.66 3.57
CA SER A 14 -10.27 7.77 2.59
C SER A 14 -9.25 7.20 1.62
N GLY A 15 -9.57 6.07 0.98
CA GLY A 15 -8.71 5.45 -0.04
C GLY A 15 -7.35 4.94 0.46
N HIS A 16 -7.16 4.82 1.77
CA HIS A 16 -5.98 4.22 2.39
C HIS A 16 -5.97 2.71 2.19
N CYS A 17 -4.80 2.08 2.36
CA CYS A 17 -4.72 0.64 2.53
C CYS A 17 -4.52 0.28 4.01
N ALA A 18 -5.09 -0.84 4.42
CA ALA A 18 -4.98 -1.33 5.79
C ALA A 18 -4.75 -2.84 5.79
N VAL A 19 -3.77 -3.31 6.56
CA VAL A 19 -3.46 -4.74 6.70
C VAL A 19 -3.15 -5.09 8.15
N VAL A 20 -3.39 -6.34 8.53
CA VAL A 20 -3.03 -6.85 9.86
C VAL A 20 -1.83 -7.78 9.74
N ASP A 21 -0.86 -7.64 10.65
CA ASP A 21 0.18 -8.63 10.91
C ASP A 21 0.42 -8.77 12.40
N GLY A 22 0.21 -9.98 12.94
CA GLY A 22 0.26 -10.20 14.38
C GLY A 22 -0.78 -9.36 15.13
N ASN A 23 -0.35 -8.56 16.10
CA ASN A 23 -1.20 -7.74 16.95
C ASN A 23 -1.42 -6.30 16.44
N PHE A 24 -0.89 -5.98 15.27
CA PHE A 24 -0.91 -4.62 14.77
C PHE A 24 -1.71 -4.52 13.47
N LEU A 25 -2.59 -3.53 13.43
CA LEU A 25 -3.17 -3.02 12.19
C LEU A 25 -2.25 -1.93 11.66
N TYR A 26 -1.85 -2.04 10.40
CA TYR A 26 -1.01 -1.10 9.68
C TYR A 26 -1.85 -0.35 8.66
N VAL A 27 -1.71 0.97 8.62
CA VAL A 27 -2.47 1.87 7.74
C VAL A 27 -1.50 2.78 7.00
N TRP A 28 -1.62 2.86 5.68
CA TRP A 28 -0.76 3.68 4.84
C TRP A 28 -1.56 4.40 3.74
N GLY A 29 -1.11 5.62 3.41
CA GLY A 29 -1.64 6.43 2.32
C GLY A 29 -3.08 6.88 2.53
N GLY A 30 -3.76 7.11 1.41
CA GLY A 30 -5.08 7.73 1.37
C GLY A 30 -5.00 9.25 1.30
N TYR A 31 -6.17 9.88 1.47
CA TYR A 31 -6.33 11.32 1.38
C TYR A 31 -7.35 11.82 2.40
N VAL A 32 -7.27 13.12 2.68
CA VAL A 32 -8.24 13.87 3.49
C VAL A 32 -8.87 14.97 2.63
N SER A 33 -10.05 15.44 3.02
CA SER A 33 -10.69 16.59 2.39
C SER A 33 -10.37 17.86 3.18
N ILE A 34 -9.62 18.79 2.60
CA ILE A 34 -9.30 20.09 3.19
C ILE A 34 -9.89 21.18 2.31
N GLU A 35 -10.84 21.94 2.84
CA GLU A 35 -11.55 23.00 2.10
C GLU A 35 -12.10 22.50 0.75
N ASP A 36 -12.77 21.35 0.76
CA ASP A 36 -13.31 20.64 -0.42
C ASP A 36 -12.27 20.18 -1.47
N ASN A 37 -10.98 20.22 -1.13
CA ASN A 37 -9.91 19.66 -1.95
C ASN A 37 -9.40 18.34 -1.37
N GLU A 38 -9.21 17.34 -2.24
CA GLU A 38 -8.56 16.09 -1.86
C GLU A 38 -7.06 16.33 -1.71
N VAL A 39 -6.53 16.11 -0.51
CA VAL A 39 -5.11 16.23 -0.20
C VAL A 39 -4.58 14.86 0.21
N TYR A 40 -3.65 14.33 -0.57
CA TYR A 40 -3.01 13.06 -0.23
C TYR A 40 -2.17 13.18 1.03
N LEU A 41 -2.21 12.13 1.85
CA LEU A 41 -1.43 12.05 3.07
C LEU A 41 0.06 11.80 2.78
N PRO A 42 0.95 12.11 3.74
CA PRO A 42 2.39 11.86 3.59
C PRO A 42 2.68 10.41 3.23
N ASN A 43 3.57 10.21 2.25
CA ASN A 43 3.95 8.89 1.74
C ASN A 43 5.01 8.18 2.58
N ASP A 44 5.67 8.92 3.47
CA ASP A 44 6.69 8.48 4.41
C ASP A 44 6.13 8.18 5.80
N GLU A 45 4.80 8.07 5.96
CA GLU A 45 4.17 7.69 7.22
C GLU A 45 3.44 6.36 7.13
N ILE A 46 3.72 5.47 8.11
CA ILE A 46 2.87 4.31 8.40
C ILE A 46 2.28 4.42 9.80
N TRP A 47 0.98 4.24 9.88
CA TRP A 47 0.24 4.28 11.13
C TRP A 47 0.03 2.86 11.62
N THR A 48 0.33 2.61 12.89
CA THR A 48 0.11 1.33 13.57
C THR A 48 -0.94 1.50 14.66
N TYR A 49 -1.88 0.58 14.72
CA TYR A 49 -2.82 0.44 15.80
C TYR A 49 -2.56 -0.88 16.52
N ASP A 50 -2.18 -0.78 17.78
CA ASP A 50 -2.05 -1.93 18.68
C ASP A 50 -3.46 -2.39 19.07
N ILE A 51 -3.83 -3.60 18.63
CA ILE A 51 -5.20 -4.10 18.76
C ILE A 51 -5.57 -4.36 20.22
N ASP A 52 -4.62 -4.81 21.04
CA ASP A 52 -4.87 -5.14 22.45
C ASP A 52 -5.05 -3.88 23.31
N SER A 53 -4.17 -2.88 23.13
CA SER A 53 -4.19 -1.63 23.92
C SER A 53 -5.12 -0.57 23.34
N GLY A 54 -5.45 -0.67 22.05
CA GLY A 54 -6.28 0.29 21.34
C GLY A 54 -5.57 1.61 21.03
N LEU A 55 -4.23 1.61 20.99
CA LEU A 55 -3.42 2.82 20.85
C LEU A 55 -2.81 2.94 19.45
N TRP A 56 -2.86 4.14 18.90
CA TRP A 56 -2.22 4.48 17.63
C TRP A 56 -0.80 5.03 17.82
N ARG A 57 0.07 4.73 16.87
CA ARG A 57 1.41 5.29 16.73
C ARG A 57 1.74 5.52 15.26
N MET A 58 2.33 6.66 14.96
CA MET A 58 2.88 6.97 13.64
C MET A 58 4.38 6.62 13.62
N HIS A 59 4.84 6.04 12.51
CA HIS A 59 6.25 5.79 12.25
C HIS A 59 6.64 6.40 10.91
N LEU A 60 7.83 7.00 10.87
CA LEU A 60 8.43 7.46 9.64
C LEU A 60 9.02 6.27 8.87
N MET A 61 8.94 6.37 7.54
CA MET A 61 9.41 5.36 6.60
C MET A 61 10.54 5.91 5.74
N GLU A 62 11.41 5.02 5.30
CA GLU A 62 12.58 5.36 4.49
C GLU A 62 12.62 4.53 3.20
N GLY A 63 13.64 4.76 2.37
CA GLY A 63 13.91 3.96 1.17
C GLY A 63 13.23 4.48 -0.10
N GLU A 64 12.79 3.56 -0.97
CA GLU A 64 12.15 3.88 -2.24
C GLU A 64 10.67 4.20 -2.04
N LEU A 65 10.39 5.36 -1.46
CA LEU A 65 9.03 5.80 -1.11
C LEU A 65 8.09 5.73 -2.34
N PRO A 66 6.92 5.07 -2.23
CA PRO A 66 5.82 5.28 -3.16
C PRO A 66 5.41 6.75 -3.18
N THR A 67 4.74 7.24 -4.22
CA THR A 67 4.14 8.58 -4.18
C THR A 67 2.95 8.62 -3.21
N SER A 68 2.62 9.80 -2.68
CA SER A 68 1.37 10.00 -1.92
C SER A 68 0.20 9.71 -2.85
N MET A 69 -0.63 8.72 -2.49
CA MET A 69 -1.67 8.20 -3.39
C MET A 69 -2.85 7.60 -2.62
N SER A 70 -3.96 7.46 -3.32
CA SER A 70 -5.15 6.76 -2.83
C SER A 70 -5.54 5.59 -3.73
N GLY A 71 -6.40 4.72 -3.21
CA GLY A 71 -6.96 3.60 -3.97
C GLY A 71 -5.95 2.49 -4.28
N SER A 72 -4.76 2.54 -3.68
CA SER A 72 -3.77 1.47 -3.77
C SER A 72 -4.27 0.21 -3.09
N CYS A 73 -3.83 -0.94 -3.59
CA CYS A 73 -4.20 -2.23 -3.03
C CYS A 73 -3.08 -2.77 -2.14
N GLY A 74 -3.34 -2.80 -0.84
CA GLY A 74 -2.45 -3.36 0.17
C GLY A 74 -2.76 -4.84 0.44
N ALA A 75 -1.72 -5.65 0.60
CA ALA A 75 -1.84 -7.03 1.09
C ALA A 75 -0.65 -7.38 1.98
N CYS A 76 -0.89 -8.15 3.04
CA CYS A 76 0.16 -8.66 3.92
C CYS A 76 0.45 -10.12 3.62
N ILE A 77 1.73 -10.45 3.44
CA ILE A 77 2.20 -11.83 3.24
C ILE A 77 3.54 -11.99 3.93
N ASN A 78 3.66 -13.02 4.78
CA ASN A 78 4.90 -13.35 5.50
C ASN A 78 5.54 -12.16 6.26
N GLY A 79 4.72 -11.32 6.90
CA GLY A 79 5.19 -10.15 7.67
C GLY A 79 5.63 -8.96 6.83
N LYS A 80 5.26 -8.91 5.54
CA LYS A 80 5.53 -7.80 4.64
C LYS A 80 4.23 -7.24 4.10
N LEU A 81 4.10 -5.92 4.10
CA LEU A 81 3.07 -5.19 3.37
C LEU A 81 3.53 -5.01 1.93
N TYR A 82 2.70 -5.40 0.98
CA TYR A 82 2.84 -5.12 -0.44
C TYR A 82 1.77 -4.12 -0.86
N VAL A 83 2.16 -3.09 -1.62
CA VAL A 83 1.24 -2.06 -2.12
C VAL A 83 1.37 -1.96 -3.63
N PHE A 84 0.26 -2.26 -4.33
CA PHE A 84 0.16 -2.21 -5.77
C PHE A 84 -0.77 -1.09 -6.25
N GLY A 85 -0.34 -0.38 -7.29
CA GLY A 85 -1.15 0.59 -8.00
C GLY A 85 -1.57 1.79 -7.14
N GLY A 86 -2.69 2.40 -7.49
CA GLY A 86 -3.19 3.64 -6.87
C GLY A 86 -3.24 4.81 -7.85
N TYR A 87 -3.74 5.93 -7.35
CA TYR A 87 -3.91 7.17 -8.10
C TYR A 87 -3.30 8.35 -7.31
N ASP A 88 -2.46 9.13 -7.98
CA ASP A 88 -1.85 10.36 -7.49
C ASP A 88 -2.07 11.53 -8.47
N ASP A 89 -1.46 12.69 -8.22
CA ASP A 89 -1.56 13.88 -9.08
C ASP A 89 -1.04 13.67 -10.52
N LYS A 90 -0.28 12.61 -10.77
CA LYS A 90 0.24 12.22 -12.08
C LYS A 90 -0.59 11.11 -12.75
N GLY A 91 -1.59 10.58 -12.05
CA GLY A 91 -2.55 9.61 -12.56
C GLY A 91 -2.39 8.21 -11.95
N TYR A 92 -2.83 7.20 -12.69
CA TYR A 92 -2.81 5.80 -12.23
C TYR A 92 -1.38 5.23 -12.24
N SER A 93 -1.10 4.38 -11.25
CA SER A 93 0.16 3.65 -11.11
C SER A 93 -0.05 2.14 -11.35
N ASN A 94 0.98 1.46 -11.85
CA ASN A 94 1.12 0.00 -11.80
C ASN A 94 2.40 -0.44 -11.07
N ARG A 95 2.96 0.45 -10.24
CA ARG A 95 4.16 0.13 -9.47
C ARG A 95 3.78 -0.77 -8.30
N LEU A 96 4.70 -1.64 -7.94
CA LEU A 96 4.62 -2.47 -6.75
C LEU A 96 5.77 -2.14 -5.81
N TYR A 97 5.43 -1.97 -4.55
CA TYR A 97 6.36 -1.76 -3.46
C TYR A 97 6.10 -2.77 -2.35
N PHE A 98 7.12 -3.06 -1.55
CA PHE A 98 6.92 -3.76 -0.28
C PHE A 98 7.74 -3.14 0.84
N VAL A 99 7.29 -3.39 2.06
CA VAL A 99 8.00 -3.04 3.29
C VAL A 99 7.89 -4.20 4.28
N ASN A 100 8.98 -4.49 4.99
CA ASN A 100 8.96 -5.46 6.09
C ASN A 100 8.28 -4.81 7.31
N LEU A 101 7.25 -5.47 7.84
CA LEU A 101 6.51 -5.00 9.03
C LEU A 101 7.13 -5.51 10.33
N ARG A 102 7.89 -6.62 10.27
CA ARG A 102 8.53 -7.27 11.43
C ARG A 102 9.97 -6.80 11.58
N THR A 103 10.14 -5.49 11.76
CA THR A 103 11.45 -4.85 11.92
C THR A 103 11.92 -5.00 13.38
N ARG A 104 13.24 -5.02 13.60
CA ARG A 104 13.80 -5.16 14.96
C ARG A 104 14.16 -3.82 15.59
N ASP A 105 14.50 -2.85 14.74
CA ASP A 105 14.89 -1.48 15.07
C ASP A 105 13.72 -0.50 15.02
N GLY A 106 12.54 -0.93 14.55
CA GLY A 106 11.38 -0.07 14.38
C GLY A 106 11.41 0.75 13.09
N THR A 107 12.38 0.53 12.20
CA THR A 107 12.53 1.29 10.96
C THR A 107 11.84 0.57 9.80
N TYR A 108 10.90 1.24 9.14
CA TYR A 108 10.20 0.70 7.97
C TYR A 108 10.84 1.23 6.68
N VAL A 109 11.38 0.35 5.86
CA VAL A 109 12.06 0.72 4.61
C VAL A 109 11.29 0.18 3.42
N TRP A 110 10.81 1.07 2.56
CA TRP A 110 10.18 0.73 1.29
C TRP A 110 11.21 0.25 0.27
N GLU A 111 10.89 -0.83 -0.40
CA GLU A 111 11.62 -1.37 -1.55
C GLU A 111 10.68 -1.45 -2.75
N LYS A 112 11.12 -0.92 -3.90
CA LYS A 112 10.36 -1.01 -5.14
C LYS A 112 10.66 -2.33 -5.84
N ILE A 113 9.63 -3.06 -6.23
CA ILE A 113 9.81 -4.29 -7.00
C ILE A 113 9.82 -3.97 -8.49
N SER A 114 10.99 -4.11 -9.10
CA SER A 114 11.24 -3.87 -10.52
C SER A 114 11.41 -5.15 -11.34
N ASN A 115 11.70 -6.28 -10.67
CA ASN A 115 11.98 -7.56 -11.31
C ASN A 115 10.78 -8.50 -11.17
N PHE A 116 9.97 -8.61 -12.23
CA PHE A 116 8.89 -9.60 -12.37
C PHE A 116 9.03 -10.34 -13.70
N GLU A 117 8.47 -11.55 -13.74
CA GLU A 117 8.23 -12.27 -14.98
C GLU A 117 6.83 -11.96 -15.52
N GLY A 118 6.69 -11.91 -16.84
CA GLY A 118 5.42 -11.61 -17.50
C GLY A 118 5.11 -10.12 -17.67
N ARG A 119 3.84 -9.81 -17.94
CA ARG A 119 3.36 -8.43 -18.10
C ARG A 119 2.71 -7.98 -16.79
N PRO A 120 3.09 -6.82 -16.25
CA PRO A 120 2.46 -6.29 -15.04
C PRO A 120 1.02 -5.88 -15.37
N PRO A 121 0.13 -5.79 -14.36
CA PRO A 121 -1.18 -5.17 -14.56
C PRO A 121 -1.04 -3.77 -15.15
N THR A 122 -2.03 -3.34 -15.93
CA THR A 122 -2.11 -1.94 -16.38
C THR A 122 -2.24 -1.00 -15.19
N PRO A 123 -1.81 0.27 -15.31
CA PRO A 123 -1.98 1.26 -14.24
C PRO A 123 -3.43 1.40 -13.81
N ARG A 124 -3.70 1.22 -12.52
CA ARG A 124 -5.06 1.17 -11.96
C ARG A 124 -5.08 1.42 -10.45
N ASP A 125 -6.25 1.79 -9.95
CA ASP A 125 -6.58 1.91 -8.52
C ASP A 125 -7.89 1.14 -8.20
N LYS A 126 -8.33 1.17 -6.93
CA LYS A 126 -9.61 0.60 -6.47
C LYS A 126 -9.83 -0.87 -6.87
N LEU A 127 -8.75 -1.64 -6.84
CA LEU A 127 -8.74 -3.07 -7.14
C LEU A 127 -8.84 -3.92 -5.86
N SER A 128 -8.98 -5.23 -6.04
CA SER A 128 -8.93 -6.21 -4.94
C SER A 128 -7.70 -7.12 -5.08
N CYS A 129 -7.21 -7.62 -3.94
CA CYS A 129 -6.11 -8.57 -3.86
C CYS A 129 -6.46 -9.73 -2.94
N TRP A 130 -6.08 -10.94 -3.33
CA TRP A 130 -6.09 -12.12 -2.46
C TRP A 130 -4.69 -12.71 -2.34
N VAL A 131 -4.39 -13.20 -1.15
CA VAL A 131 -3.16 -13.93 -0.85
C VAL A 131 -3.47 -15.42 -0.89
N TYR A 132 -2.73 -16.17 -1.69
CA TYR A 132 -2.79 -17.63 -1.69
C TYR A 132 -1.39 -18.21 -1.74
N LYS A 133 -0.99 -18.89 -0.65
CA LYS A 133 0.41 -19.30 -0.42
C LYS A 133 1.32 -18.08 -0.49
N ASP A 134 2.34 -18.11 -1.34
CA ASP A 134 3.30 -17.02 -1.54
C ASP A 134 2.95 -16.12 -2.75
N ARG A 135 1.67 -16.04 -3.13
CA ARG A 135 1.20 -15.31 -4.33
C ARG A 135 0.24 -14.19 -3.98
N LEU A 136 0.38 -13.09 -4.73
CA LEU A 136 -0.56 -11.97 -4.73
C LEU A 136 -1.39 -12.05 -6.02
N ILE A 137 -2.70 -12.14 -5.86
CA ILE A 137 -3.64 -12.30 -6.96
C ILE A 137 -4.52 -11.06 -7.02
N TYR A 138 -4.35 -10.25 -8.06
CA TYR A 138 -5.08 -9.00 -8.24
C TYR A 138 -6.25 -9.16 -9.22
N PHE A 139 -7.36 -8.47 -8.96
CA PHE A 139 -8.52 -8.42 -9.85
C PHE A 139 -9.20 -7.05 -9.85
N GLY A 140 -9.73 -6.68 -11.01
CA GLY A 140 -10.51 -5.47 -11.20
C GLY A 140 -9.66 -4.20 -11.17
N GLY A 141 -10.25 -3.14 -10.63
CA GLY A 141 -9.70 -1.79 -10.59
C GLY A 141 -10.13 -0.91 -11.75
N TYR A 142 -9.86 0.39 -11.60
CA TYR A 142 -10.14 1.42 -12.59
C TYR A 142 -8.84 2.10 -13.02
N GLY A 143 -8.67 2.37 -14.32
CA GLY A 143 -7.44 2.97 -14.83
C GLY A 143 -7.35 3.01 -16.34
N CYS A 144 -6.23 3.54 -16.84
CA CYS A 144 -6.01 3.71 -18.27
C CYS A 144 -5.82 2.35 -18.96
N ARG A 145 -6.71 2.05 -19.92
CA ARG A 145 -6.52 0.97 -20.89
C ARG A 145 -6.14 1.57 -22.23
N ARG A 146 -5.20 0.95 -22.94
CA ARG A 146 -5.01 1.26 -24.36
C ARG A 146 -6.17 0.65 -25.16
N HIS A 147 -6.52 1.26 -26.29
CA HIS A 147 -7.65 0.82 -27.12
C HIS A 147 -7.54 -0.64 -27.58
N ASN A 148 -6.31 -1.16 -27.68
CA ASN A 148 -6.01 -2.56 -28.04
C ASN A 148 -6.02 -3.55 -26.86
N GLU A 149 -6.26 -3.09 -25.62
CA GLU A 149 -6.33 -3.91 -24.39
C GLU A 149 -7.79 -4.16 -23.94
N LEU A 150 -8.77 -3.85 -24.80
CA LEU A 150 -10.20 -4.00 -24.51
C LEU A 150 -10.73 -5.43 -24.70
N GLN A 151 -9.93 -6.36 -25.23
CA GLN A 151 -10.41 -7.72 -25.56
C GLN A 151 -10.44 -8.71 -24.39
N ASP A 152 -9.72 -8.46 -23.29
CA ASP A 152 -9.67 -9.37 -22.15
C ASP A 152 -10.20 -8.67 -20.88
N CYS A 153 -11.40 -9.03 -20.46
CA CYS A 153 -12.09 -8.45 -19.30
C CYS A 153 -11.92 -9.29 -18.01
N PHE A 154 -11.08 -10.33 -18.04
CA PHE A 154 -10.75 -11.18 -16.89
C PHE A 154 -9.23 -11.32 -16.73
N ASP A 155 -8.55 -10.20 -16.49
CA ASP A 155 -7.14 -10.24 -16.10
C ASP A 155 -7.03 -10.60 -14.62
N VAL A 156 -6.91 -11.90 -14.34
CA VAL A 156 -6.33 -12.36 -13.07
C VAL A 156 -4.83 -12.20 -13.19
N HIS A 157 -4.27 -11.19 -12.53
CA HIS A 157 -2.83 -11.03 -12.48
C HIS A 157 -2.30 -11.84 -11.29
N ASP A 158 -1.77 -13.02 -11.58
CA ASP A 158 -0.98 -13.81 -10.63
C ASP A 158 0.45 -13.28 -10.65
N ALA A 159 0.85 -12.60 -9.57
CA ALA A 159 2.23 -12.19 -9.38
C ALA A 159 2.89 -13.16 -8.38
N SER A 160 3.71 -14.08 -8.90
CA SER A 160 4.66 -14.85 -8.11
C SER A 160 6.04 -14.21 -8.17
N TRP A 161 6.58 -13.81 -7.02
CA TRP A 161 7.90 -13.18 -6.93
C TRP A 161 8.92 -14.24 -6.55
N VAL A 162 9.78 -14.62 -7.48
CA VAL A 162 10.91 -15.51 -7.18
C VAL A 162 12.09 -14.63 -6.76
N ARG A 163 12.52 -14.74 -5.50
CA ARG A 163 13.82 -14.20 -5.06
C ARG A 163 14.91 -15.00 -5.80
N LYS A 164 15.82 -14.32 -6.51
CA LYS A 164 17.12 -14.90 -6.82
C LYS A 164 17.94 -15.03 -5.55
#